data_AF-A0A8J4GZX7-F1
#
_entry.id   AF-A0A8J4GZX7-F1
#
_cell.length_a   1.000
_cell.length_b   1.000
_cell.length_c   1.000
_cell.angle_alpha   90.00
_cell.angle_beta   90.00
_cell.angle_gamma   90.00
#
_symmetry.space_group_name_H-M   'P 1'
#
loop_
_entity.id
_entity.type
_entity.pdbx_description
1 polymer ?
#
loop_
_entity_poly.entity_id
_entity_poly.type
_entity_poly.pdbx_seq_one_letter_code
_entity_poly.pdbx_strand_id
1 'polypeptide(L)'
;SLERLCWLVRMAAHCLADSGAGETPLMPLPLSIAVEGGGPAVAAVEGLTAALLGLPALALQEGAAAVLSPRLMESCVWSLARWSDTYLFPEEAEGLPAALVAAYATRGSGQAEAVVDGLARLAATCLVAFPGEAELHGMVCTALLPVLSRRRPLCSSLLECSRSWGELCGAFAARRPQLTNGLAPKLQRWLSQSLCQVACGFPAADTPAGNPAAAAGHYITQLLGPTAAEVRALAARPDLYDMTSRADVIGALCGMLEVLRGGACRGAAAAGPPARAAGWGLISELLAPLLVLQRAFGDDPRVGALLLKLAAGIVEHHVGYLPTDQAHLLMNWVLELLRQYRLGRAARVSVAAAAAAARGRRKAHHFAHSQGHHLHHHHRLHHHHSNGQSAYLLQGEDAAQDAARELRALLQLLTHITQRDVALAAAASDGWATASSAGSTPRSVNMSGLLPGPGGGGSSRGNTPKGPGGSATAAVALAAAAVSSAAGGGGLAVGENESGVAQV
;
A
#
# COMPACT_ATOMS: atom_id res chain seq x y z
N SER A 1 12.82 -33.33 1.20
CA SER A 1 12.60 -32.61 -0.07
C SER A 1 12.04 -31.23 0.23
N LEU A 2 12.29 -30.24 -0.63
CA LEU A 2 11.80 -28.86 -0.44
C LEU A 2 10.27 -28.79 -0.39
N GLU A 3 9.58 -29.58 -1.21
CA GLU A 3 8.11 -29.65 -1.20
C GLU A 3 7.53 -30.03 0.17
N ARG A 4 8.11 -31.03 0.86
CA ARG A 4 7.68 -31.39 2.22
C ARG A 4 7.86 -30.22 3.19
N LEU A 5 8.92 -29.42 3.03
CA LEU A 5 9.13 -28.23 3.85
C LEU A 5 8.08 -27.16 3.56
N CYS A 6 7.74 -26.90 2.29
CA CYS A 6 6.64 -25.98 1.93
C CYS A 6 5.31 -26.39 2.59
N TRP A 7 4.96 -27.67 2.55
CA TRP A 7 3.75 -28.18 3.21
C TRP A 7 3.80 -28.04 4.72
N LEU A 8 4.91 -28.43 5.37
CA LEU A 8 5.08 -28.30 6.82
C LEU A 8 4.99 -26.84 7.29
N VAL A 9 5.60 -25.90 6.56
CA VAL A 9 5.55 -24.45 6.85
C VAL A 9 4.10 -23.93 6.79
N ARG A 10 3.36 -24.28 5.74
CA ARG A 10 1.95 -23.87 5.61
C ARG A 10 1.05 -24.52 6.66
N MET A 11 1.26 -25.79 6.97
CA MET A 11 0.54 -26.48 8.05
C MET A 11 0.80 -25.82 9.41
N ALA A 12 2.07 -25.50 9.72
CA ALA A 12 2.45 -24.81 10.95
C ALA A 12 1.73 -23.47 11.10
N ALA A 13 1.70 -22.64 10.05
CA ALA A 13 0.97 -21.37 10.07
C ALA A 13 -0.54 -21.53 10.22
N HIS A 14 -1.14 -22.55 9.61
CA HIS A 14 -2.56 -22.87 9.79
C HIS A 14 -2.89 -23.37 11.21
N CYS A 15 -1.96 -24.05 11.87
CA CYS A 15 -2.13 -24.48 13.27
C CYS A 15 -1.96 -23.32 14.26
N LEU A 16 -1.03 -22.39 14.00
CA LEU A 16 -0.70 -21.29 14.91
C LEU A 16 -1.63 -20.08 14.78
N ALA A 17 -2.07 -19.72 13.58
CA ALA A 17 -2.81 -18.48 13.33
C ALA A 17 -4.07 -18.75 12.50
N ASP A 18 -5.20 -18.12 12.85
CA ASP A 18 -6.39 -18.14 12.00
C ASP A 18 -6.20 -17.26 10.74
N SER A 19 -7.19 -17.26 9.87
CA SER A 19 -7.24 -16.50 8.61
C SER A 19 -7.44 -14.99 8.80
N GLY A 20 -7.98 -14.54 9.94
CA GLY A 20 -8.17 -13.11 10.25
C GLY A 20 -9.00 -12.36 9.21
N ALA A 21 -9.95 -13.05 8.55
CA ALA A 21 -10.60 -12.56 7.34
C ALA A 21 -11.69 -11.50 7.64
N GLY A 22 -11.26 -10.28 7.97
CA GLY A 22 -12.13 -9.12 8.26
C GLY A 22 -12.15 -8.69 9.73
N GLU A 23 -11.44 -9.39 10.60
CA GLU A 23 -11.41 -9.19 12.06
C GLU A 23 -9.96 -9.23 12.58
N THR A 24 -9.73 -8.80 13.83
CA THR A 24 -8.39 -8.90 14.45
C THR A 24 -8.01 -10.38 14.60
N PRO A 25 -6.85 -10.83 14.07
CA PRO A 25 -6.49 -12.24 14.08
C PRO A 25 -6.02 -12.69 15.46
N LEU A 26 -6.66 -13.73 15.98
CA LEU A 26 -6.34 -14.36 17.26
C LEU A 26 -5.72 -15.75 17.07
N MET A 27 -5.15 -16.29 18.14
CA MET A 27 -4.74 -17.69 18.18
C MET A 27 -5.97 -18.59 18.05
N PRO A 28 -5.96 -19.66 17.22
CA PRO A 28 -7.13 -20.52 17.02
C PRO A 28 -7.69 -21.07 18.35
N LEU A 29 -9.00 -20.98 18.56
CA LEU A 29 -9.65 -21.35 19.81
C LEU A 29 -9.27 -22.76 20.34
N PRO A 30 -9.17 -23.84 19.53
CA PRO A 30 -8.73 -25.14 20.02
C PRO A 30 -7.30 -25.13 20.59
N LEU A 31 -6.44 -24.24 20.08
CA LEU A 31 -5.08 -24.05 20.58
C LEU A 31 -5.05 -23.22 21.87
N SER A 32 -5.91 -22.19 21.99
CA SER A 32 -6.09 -21.44 23.24
C SER A 32 -6.51 -22.35 24.39
N ILE A 33 -7.56 -23.16 24.19
CA ILE A 33 -8.04 -24.12 25.19
C ILE A 33 -6.94 -25.12 25.59
N ALA A 34 -6.13 -25.57 24.63
CA ALA A 34 -5.01 -26.47 24.91
C ALA A 34 -3.85 -25.80 25.68
N VAL A 35 -3.58 -24.51 25.40
CA VAL A 35 -2.59 -23.69 26.12
C VAL A 35 -3.06 -23.37 27.55
N GLU A 36 -4.33 -23.01 27.71
CA GLU A 36 -4.97 -22.76 29.02
C GLU A 36 -5.01 -24.02 29.90
N GLY A 37 -5.26 -25.19 29.29
CA GLY A 37 -5.15 -26.49 29.96
C GLY A 37 -3.71 -26.88 30.36
N GLY A 38 -2.71 -26.16 29.85
CA GLY A 38 -1.30 -26.32 30.19
C GLY A 38 -0.63 -27.58 29.62
N GLY A 39 0.51 -27.95 30.21
CA GLY A 39 1.27 -29.12 29.80
C GLY A 39 1.99 -28.95 28.45
N PRO A 40 2.05 -29.99 27.60
CA PRO A 40 2.93 -30.01 26.42
C PRO A 40 2.49 -29.06 25.30
N ALA A 41 1.25 -28.56 25.30
CA ALA A 41 0.74 -27.65 24.28
C ALA A 41 1.53 -26.34 24.24
N VAL A 42 1.85 -25.77 25.41
CA VAL A 42 2.62 -24.51 25.54
C VAL A 42 3.98 -24.63 24.85
N ALA A 43 4.76 -25.66 25.22
CA ALA A 43 6.07 -25.92 24.64
C ALA A 43 6.01 -26.25 23.13
N ALA A 44 4.93 -26.88 22.65
CA ALA A 44 4.73 -27.14 21.23
C ALA A 44 4.47 -25.85 20.44
N VAL A 45 3.68 -24.91 20.97
CA VAL A 45 3.40 -23.60 20.34
C VAL A 45 4.67 -22.74 20.29
N GLU A 46 5.44 -22.71 21.38
CA GLU A 46 6.72 -22.02 21.46
C GLU A 46 7.75 -22.62 20.49
N GLY A 47 7.91 -23.95 20.49
CA GLY A 47 8.83 -24.66 19.60
C GLY A 47 8.48 -24.51 18.12
N LEU A 48 7.18 -24.56 17.77
CA LEU A 48 6.73 -24.38 16.39
C LEU A 48 6.88 -22.92 15.92
N THR A 49 6.66 -21.95 16.82
CA THR A 49 6.94 -20.53 16.59
C THR A 49 8.44 -20.31 16.32
N ALA A 50 9.31 -20.84 17.17
CA ALA A 50 10.75 -20.74 17.01
C ALA A 50 11.24 -21.39 15.70
N ALA A 51 10.68 -22.55 15.33
CA ALA A 51 10.98 -23.21 14.06
C ALA A 51 10.53 -22.38 12.85
N LEU A 52 9.33 -21.77 12.89
CA LEU A 52 8.81 -20.93 11.81
C LEU A 52 9.66 -19.66 11.63
N LEU A 53 10.06 -19.00 12.72
CA LEU A 53 10.92 -17.81 12.72
C LEU A 53 12.38 -18.12 12.34
N GLY A 54 12.87 -19.33 12.61
CA GLY A 54 14.21 -19.76 12.23
C GLY A 54 14.41 -19.97 10.73
N LEU A 55 13.35 -20.28 9.97
CA LEU A 55 13.45 -20.56 8.54
C LEU A 55 13.87 -19.33 7.69
N PRO A 56 13.33 -18.12 7.90
CA PRO A 56 13.87 -16.89 7.31
C PRO A 56 15.35 -16.66 7.58
N ALA A 57 15.85 -16.96 8.78
CA ALA A 57 17.25 -16.74 9.11
C ALA A 57 18.18 -17.62 8.25
N LEU A 58 17.75 -18.84 7.90
CA LEU A 58 18.43 -19.69 6.91
C LEU A 58 18.27 -19.14 5.49
N ALA A 59 17.08 -18.62 5.15
CA ALA A 59 16.80 -18.07 3.83
C ALA A 59 17.54 -16.76 3.52
N LEU A 60 18.00 -16.07 4.56
CA LEU A 60 18.71 -14.79 4.51
C LEU A 60 20.24 -14.92 4.58
N GLN A 61 20.78 -16.15 4.57
CA GLN A 61 22.23 -16.39 4.50
C GLN A 61 22.79 -16.03 3.11
N GLU A 62 24.07 -15.65 3.06
CA GLU A 62 24.75 -15.35 1.80
C GLU A 62 24.71 -16.55 0.84
N GLY A 63 24.40 -16.29 -0.43
CA GLY A 63 24.25 -17.33 -1.46
C GLY A 63 22.96 -18.16 -1.37
N ALA A 64 22.17 -18.07 -0.29
CA ALA A 64 20.99 -18.92 -0.11
C ALA A 64 19.93 -18.73 -1.22
N ALA A 65 19.77 -17.50 -1.74
CA ALA A 65 18.87 -17.21 -2.86
C ALA A 65 19.17 -18.03 -4.14
N ALA A 66 20.39 -18.53 -4.34
CA ALA A 66 20.73 -19.39 -5.48
C ALA A 66 20.28 -20.86 -5.30
N VAL A 67 19.85 -21.25 -4.10
CA VAL A 67 19.50 -22.63 -3.71
C VAL A 67 18.03 -22.75 -3.26
N LEU A 68 17.42 -21.64 -2.81
CA LEU A 68 16.05 -21.59 -2.34
C LEU A 68 15.04 -21.57 -3.49
N SER A 69 13.98 -22.37 -3.35
CA SER A 69 12.84 -22.31 -4.26
C SER A 69 11.99 -21.06 -4.00
N PRO A 70 11.60 -20.28 -5.03
CA PRO A 70 10.64 -19.17 -4.88
C PRO A 70 9.35 -19.61 -4.17
N ARG A 71 8.85 -20.81 -4.48
CA ARG A 71 7.66 -21.42 -3.84
C ARG A 71 7.83 -21.73 -2.35
N LEU A 72 9.06 -21.95 -1.88
CA LEU A 72 9.34 -22.03 -0.45
C LEU A 72 9.32 -20.64 0.18
N MET A 73 9.91 -19.64 -0.48
CA MET A 73 9.87 -18.24 -0.04
C MET A 73 8.43 -17.71 0.04
N GLU A 74 7.57 -18.02 -0.93
CA GLU A 74 6.13 -17.73 -0.90
C GLU A 74 5.47 -18.33 0.34
N SER A 75 5.75 -19.61 0.61
CA SER A 75 5.21 -20.33 1.75
C SER A 75 5.68 -19.72 3.08
N CYS A 76 6.95 -19.31 3.18
CA CYS A 76 7.49 -18.59 4.34
C CYS A 76 6.83 -17.21 4.50
N VAL A 77 6.86 -16.35 3.47
CA VAL A 77 6.29 -14.99 3.48
C VAL A 77 4.81 -15.02 3.88
N TRP A 78 4.02 -15.91 3.30
CA TRP A 78 2.61 -16.08 3.63
C TRP A 78 2.39 -16.56 5.08
N SER A 79 3.19 -17.52 5.54
CA SER A 79 3.07 -18.09 6.89
C SER A 79 3.46 -17.08 7.97
N LEU A 80 4.50 -16.30 7.70
CA LEU A 80 5.01 -15.27 8.60
C LEU A 80 4.11 -14.05 8.63
N ALA A 81 3.49 -13.67 7.50
CA ALA A 81 2.46 -12.62 7.51
C ALA A 81 1.34 -12.96 8.50
N ARG A 82 0.82 -14.20 8.46
CA ARG A 82 -0.20 -14.67 9.42
C ARG A 82 0.30 -14.72 10.85
N TRP A 83 1.48 -15.31 11.08
CA TRP A 83 2.07 -15.41 12.42
C TRP A 83 2.31 -14.01 13.02
N SER A 84 2.88 -13.08 12.26
CA SER A 84 3.12 -11.71 12.72
C SER A 84 1.82 -10.98 13.04
N ASP A 85 0.76 -11.20 12.25
CA ASP A 85 -0.52 -10.55 12.53
C ASP A 85 -1.12 -11.04 13.85
N THR A 86 -0.96 -12.32 14.20
CA THR A 86 -1.44 -12.89 15.48
C THR A 86 -0.53 -12.62 16.69
N TYR A 87 0.80 -12.69 16.53
CA TYR A 87 1.72 -12.79 17.68
C TYR A 87 2.67 -11.59 17.87
N LEU A 88 2.89 -10.75 16.86
CA LEU A 88 3.90 -9.68 16.89
C LEU A 88 3.26 -8.31 17.14
N PHE A 89 3.39 -7.80 18.37
CA PHE A 89 2.63 -6.68 18.91
C PHE A 89 1.11 -6.86 18.69
N PRO A 90 0.49 -7.88 19.32
CA PRO A 90 -0.94 -8.14 19.21
C PRO A 90 -1.73 -7.01 19.88
N GLU A 91 -2.97 -6.81 19.42
CA GLU A 91 -3.89 -5.86 20.06
C GLU A 91 -4.47 -6.46 21.36
N GLU A 92 -4.71 -7.76 21.34
CA GLU A 92 -5.15 -8.56 22.49
C GLU A 92 -4.09 -9.64 22.78
N ALA A 93 -3.41 -9.52 23.92
CA ALA A 93 -2.40 -10.50 24.36
C ALA A 93 -2.96 -11.57 25.31
N GLU A 94 -4.26 -11.50 25.64
CA GLU A 94 -4.93 -12.47 26.49
C GLU A 94 -5.01 -13.84 25.82
N GLY A 95 -4.89 -14.92 26.59
CA GLY A 95 -4.82 -16.30 26.07
C GLY A 95 -3.49 -16.72 25.44
N LEU A 96 -2.58 -15.79 25.12
CA LEU A 96 -1.27 -16.13 24.57
C LEU A 96 -0.32 -16.73 25.64
N PRO A 97 0.55 -17.71 25.28
CA PRO A 97 1.60 -18.20 26.16
C PRO A 97 2.48 -17.09 26.73
N ALA A 98 2.74 -17.11 28.04
CA ALA A 98 3.46 -16.04 28.74
C ALA A 98 4.87 -15.77 28.17
N ALA A 99 5.57 -16.79 27.66
CA ALA A 99 6.86 -16.61 26.99
C ALA A 99 6.73 -15.86 25.65
N LEU A 100 5.67 -16.13 24.87
CA LEU A 100 5.40 -15.40 23.62
C LEU A 100 4.98 -13.95 23.90
N VAL A 101 4.21 -13.70 24.97
CA VAL A 101 3.89 -12.33 25.41
C VAL A 101 5.18 -11.57 25.78
N ALA A 102 6.04 -12.18 26.61
CA ALA A 102 7.31 -11.58 27.00
C ALA A 102 8.29 -11.37 25.82
N ALA A 103 8.25 -12.24 24.81
CA ALA A 103 9.10 -12.17 23.62
C ALA A 103 8.61 -11.14 22.59
N TYR A 104 7.30 -11.10 22.30
CA TYR A 104 6.77 -10.50 21.07
C TYR A 104 5.64 -9.48 21.27
N ALA A 105 5.04 -9.36 22.45
CA ALA A 105 3.88 -8.48 22.63
C ALA A 105 4.23 -7.02 22.95
N THR A 106 5.36 -6.77 23.60
CA THR A 106 5.80 -5.44 24.03
C THR A 106 7.12 -5.01 23.39
N ARG A 107 7.30 -3.69 23.24
CA ARG A 107 8.56 -3.12 22.75
C ARG A 107 9.63 -3.19 23.84
N GLY A 108 10.88 -3.33 23.43
CA GLY A 108 12.04 -3.42 24.33
C GLY A 108 12.42 -4.83 24.77
N SER A 109 11.75 -5.88 24.27
CA SER A 109 12.19 -7.27 24.46
C SER A 109 13.45 -7.61 23.66
N GLY A 110 13.74 -6.83 22.60
CA GLY A 110 14.83 -7.08 21.65
C GLY A 110 14.50 -8.20 20.66
N GLN A 111 13.79 -9.24 21.09
CA GLN A 111 13.31 -10.33 20.25
C GLN A 111 12.23 -9.86 19.26
N ALA A 112 11.29 -9.01 19.70
CA ALA A 112 10.27 -8.45 18.84
C ALA A 112 10.90 -7.58 17.74
N GLU A 113 11.81 -6.67 18.12
CA GLU A 113 12.55 -5.81 17.20
C GLU A 113 13.42 -6.60 16.21
N ALA A 114 14.08 -7.68 16.66
CA ALA A 114 14.88 -8.55 15.80
C ALA A 114 14.02 -9.30 14.76
N VAL A 115 12.82 -9.75 15.14
CA VAL A 115 11.86 -10.35 14.21
C VAL A 115 11.35 -9.30 13.21
N VAL A 116 11.06 -8.08 13.66
CA VAL A 116 10.69 -6.96 12.74
C VAL A 116 11.79 -6.70 11.70
N ASP A 117 13.06 -6.62 12.11
CA ASP A 117 14.16 -6.42 11.13
C ASP A 117 14.32 -7.63 10.19
N GLY A 118 14.19 -8.85 10.72
CA GLY A 118 14.25 -10.08 9.92
C GLY A 118 13.14 -10.15 8.87
N LEU A 119 11.93 -9.71 9.20
CA LEU A 119 10.79 -9.68 8.26
C LEU A 119 10.92 -8.56 7.22
N ALA A 120 11.43 -7.38 7.60
CA ALA A 120 11.77 -6.32 6.67
C ALA A 120 12.88 -6.76 5.70
N ARG A 121 13.89 -7.48 6.21
CA ARG A 121 14.95 -8.08 5.38
C ARG A 121 14.42 -9.15 4.45
N LEU A 122 13.54 -10.04 4.93
CA LEU A 122 12.86 -11.05 4.12
C LEU A 122 12.09 -10.40 2.96
N ALA A 123 11.32 -9.35 3.23
CA ALA A 123 10.60 -8.60 2.20
C ALA A 123 11.57 -7.99 1.16
N ALA A 124 12.63 -7.31 1.62
CA ALA A 124 13.63 -6.73 0.73
C ALA A 124 14.36 -7.79 -0.12
N THR A 125 14.79 -8.90 0.47
CA THR A 125 15.44 -10.01 -0.23
C THR A 125 14.50 -10.63 -1.26
N CYS A 126 13.23 -10.88 -0.91
CA CYS A 126 12.25 -11.42 -1.86
C CYS A 126 12.01 -10.49 -3.05
N LEU A 127 11.97 -9.16 -2.85
CA LEU A 127 11.75 -8.17 -3.94
C LEU A 127 12.99 -7.89 -4.81
N VAL A 128 14.20 -8.23 -4.35
CA VAL A 128 15.46 -7.86 -5.02
C VAL A 128 16.20 -9.09 -5.58
N ALA A 129 16.19 -10.22 -4.88
CA ALA A 129 16.97 -11.42 -5.24
C ALA A 129 16.19 -12.43 -6.11
N PHE A 130 14.88 -12.25 -6.29
CA PHE A 130 14.01 -13.17 -7.05
C PHE A 130 13.33 -12.47 -8.26
N PRO A 131 14.12 -11.91 -9.21
CA PRO A 131 13.57 -11.17 -10.35
C PRO A 131 12.68 -12.06 -11.22
N GLY A 132 11.48 -11.59 -11.54
CA GLY A 132 10.48 -12.31 -12.34
C GLY A 132 9.47 -13.15 -11.55
N GLU A 133 9.71 -13.40 -10.25
CA GLU A 133 8.83 -14.23 -9.41
C GLU A 133 7.58 -13.45 -8.96
N ALA A 134 6.62 -13.29 -9.89
CA ALA A 134 5.44 -12.45 -9.71
C ALA A 134 4.54 -12.85 -8.53
N GLU A 135 4.41 -14.16 -8.24
CA GLU A 135 3.63 -14.66 -7.11
C GLU A 135 4.32 -14.37 -5.77
N LEU A 136 5.64 -14.57 -5.68
CA LEU A 136 6.44 -14.20 -4.51
C LEU A 136 6.37 -12.69 -4.22
N HIS A 137 6.59 -11.87 -5.25
CA HIS A 137 6.43 -10.42 -5.14
C HIS A 137 5.00 -10.03 -4.75
N GLY A 138 4.01 -10.76 -5.26
CA GLY A 138 2.61 -10.67 -4.84
C GLY A 138 2.45 -10.87 -3.34
N MET A 139 2.90 -12.01 -2.82
CA MET A 139 2.80 -12.35 -1.38
C MET A 139 3.51 -11.32 -0.48
N VAL A 140 4.67 -10.81 -0.87
CA VAL A 140 5.35 -9.75 -0.11
C VAL A 140 4.51 -8.48 -0.07
N CYS A 141 4.05 -8.00 -1.23
CA CYS A 141 3.32 -6.75 -1.35
C CYS A 141 1.87 -6.79 -0.84
N THR A 142 1.19 -7.95 -0.86
CA THR A 142 -0.23 -8.06 -0.50
C THR A 142 -0.54 -8.87 0.75
N ALA A 143 0.44 -9.54 1.36
CA ALA A 143 0.27 -10.21 2.66
C ALA A 143 1.24 -9.67 3.72
N LEU A 144 2.56 -9.79 3.50
CA LEU A 144 3.55 -9.45 4.54
C LEU A 144 3.66 -7.94 4.82
N LEU A 145 3.90 -7.12 3.79
CA LEU A 145 4.05 -5.68 3.97
C LEU A 145 2.78 -5.00 4.55
N PRO A 146 1.54 -5.36 4.14
CA PRO A 146 0.33 -4.83 4.76
C PRO A 146 0.24 -5.08 6.26
N VAL A 147 0.53 -6.30 6.74
CA VAL A 147 0.54 -6.64 8.18
C VAL A 147 1.56 -5.77 8.93
N LEU A 148 2.78 -5.71 8.42
CA LEU A 148 3.86 -4.89 8.99
C LEU A 148 3.53 -3.39 9.03
N SER A 149 2.77 -2.89 8.05
CA SER A 149 2.37 -1.48 7.94
C SER A 149 1.04 -1.09 8.61
N ARG A 150 0.31 -2.03 9.23
CA ARG A 150 -1.04 -1.77 9.75
C ARG A 150 -1.05 -1.17 11.16
N ARG A 151 -0.41 -1.84 12.12
CA ARG A 151 -0.52 -1.50 13.55
C ARG A 151 0.57 -0.51 13.98
N ARG A 152 0.20 0.49 14.77
CA ARG A 152 1.13 1.56 15.19
C ARG A 152 2.40 1.04 15.89
N PRO A 153 2.36 0.07 16.83
CA PRO A 153 3.57 -0.43 17.49
C PRO A 153 4.56 -1.11 16.52
N LEU A 154 4.05 -1.86 15.53
CA LEU A 154 4.86 -2.43 14.44
C LEU A 154 5.51 -1.32 13.62
N CYS A 155 4.73 -0.33 13.20
CA CYS A 155 5.23 0.79 12.41
C CYS A 155 6.30 1.61 13.15
N SER A 156 6.13 1.86 14.44
CA SER A 156 7.15 2.52 15.27
C SER A 156 8.42 1.67 15.39
N SER A 157 8.28 0.35 15.60
CA SER A 157 9.42 -0.58 15.63
C SER A 157 10.18 -0.64 14.29
N LEU A 158 9.48 -0.61 13.15
CA LEU A 158 10.11 -0.53 11.82
C LEU A 158 10.91 0.77 11.63
N LEU A 159 10.37 1.90 12.05
CA LEU A 159 11.01 3.22 11.90
C LEU A 159 12.22 3.40 12.82
N GLU A 160 12.16 2.88 14.05
CA GLU A 160 13.17 3.12 15.07
C GLU A 160 14.24 2.02 15.14
N CYS A 161 13.88 0.76 14.87
CA CYS A 161 14.71 -0.41 15.17
C CYS A 161 15.11 -1.22 13.94
N SER A 162 14.42 -1.11 12.79
CA SER A 162 14.76 -1.89 11.60
C SER A 162 15.68 -1.13 10.63
N ARG A 163 16.94 -1.56 10.60
CA ARG A 163 17.89 -1.16 9.55
C ARG A 163 17.44 -1.66 8.17
N SER A 164 16.96 -2.89 8.08
CA SER A 164 16.54 -3.53 6.84
C SER A 164 15.33 -2.82 6.20
N TRP A 165 14.43 -2.26 7.01
CA TRP A 165 13.37 -1.37 6.56
C TRP A 165 13.92 -0.08 5.94
N GLY A 166 14.87 0.58 6.62
CA GLY A 166 15.56 1.75 6.09
C GLY A 166 16.28 1.49 4.77
N GLU A 167 16.90 0.31 4.61
CA GLU A 167 17.54 -0.10 3.35
C GLU A 167 16.53 -0.33 2.21
N LEU A 168 15.34 -0.90 2.51
CA LEU A 168 14.23 -1.03 1.55
C LEU A 168 13.65 0.33 1.15
N CYS A 169 13.41 1.22 2.12
CA CYS A 169 12.98 2.60 1.89
C CYS A 169 13.99 3.35 1.00
N GLY A 170 15.29 3.23 1.30
CA GLY A 170 16.37 3.83 0.51
C GLY A 170 16.45 3.25 -0.91
N ALA A 171 16.28 1.94 -1.08
CA ALA A 171 16.22 1.31 -2.41
C ALA A 171 15.02 1.79 -3.25
N PHE A 172 13.87 1.99 -2.61
CA PHE A 172 12.65 2.51 -3.24
C PHE A 172 12.80 4.00 -3.63
N ALA A 173 13.26 4.84 -2.69
CA ALA A 173 13.50 6.27 -2.93
C ALA A 173 14.59 6.49 -3.99
N ALA A 174 15.65 5.67 -4.01
CA ALA A 174 16.68 5.66 -5.05
C ALA A 174 16.21 5.05 -6.40
N ARG A 175 14.91 4.76 -6.55
CA ARG A 175 14.27 4.32 -7.81
C ARG A 175 14.93 3.09 -8.44
N ARG A 176 15.50 2.20 -7.61
CA ARG A 176 16.31 1.05 -8.08
C ARG A 176 15.55 0.17 -9.09
N PRO A 177 16.20 -0.29 -10.17
CA PRO A 177 15.53 -0.97 -11.29
C PRO A 177 14.82 -2.26 -10.89
N GLN A 178 15.26 -2.94 -9.83
CA GLN A 178 14.58 -4.12 -9.28
C GLN A 178 13.16 -3.78 -8.80
N LEU A 179 12.95 -2.59 -8.24
CA LEU A 179 11.65 -2.15 -7.71
C LEU A 179 10.83 -1.38 -8.76
N THR A 180 11.48 -0.63 -9.67
CA THR A 180 10.79 0.20 -10.68
C THR A 180 10.48 -0.54 -11.97
N ASN A 181 11.31 -1.51 -12.38
CA ASN A 181 11.12 -2.32 -13.58
C ASN A 181 10.89 -3.81 -13.29
N GLY A 182 11.45 -4.34 -12.19
CA GLY A 182 11.29 -5.75 -11.80
C GLY A 182 9.94 -6.09 -11.16
N LEU A 183 9.18 -5.09 -10.72
CA LEU A 183 7.84 -5.27 -10.14
C LEU A 183 6.75 -4.81 -11.12
N ALA A 184 5.68 -5.59 -11.25
CA ALA A 184 4.49 -5.17 -11.97
C ALA A 184 3.89 -3.88 -11.35
N PRO A 185 3.35 -2.92 -12.13
CA PRO A 185 2.86 -1.63 -11.61
C PRO A 185 1.84 -1.77 -10.46
N LYS A 186 0.96 -2.78 -10.52
CA LYS A 186 0.01 -3.08 -9.43
C LYS A 186 0.70 -3.40 -8.10
N LEU A 187 1.86 -4.07 -8.14
CA LEU A 187 2.67 -4.38 -6.95
C LEU A 187 3.47 -3.17 -6.47
N GLN A 188 3.93 -2.30 -7.39
CA GLN A 188 4.55 -1.02 -7.04
C GLN A 188 3.59 -0.12 -6.24
N ARG A 189 2.28 -0.12 -6.56
CA ARG A 189 1.24 0.54 -5.73
C ARG A 189 1.20 -0.02 -4.31
N TRP A 190 1.15 -1.34 -4.17
CA TRP A 190 1.03 -1.97 -2.86
C TRP A 190 2.29 -1.74 -2.01
N LEU A 191 3.46 -1.84 -2.62
CA LEU A 191 4.74 -1.48 -2.01
C LEU A 191 4.73 -0.02 -1.53
N SER A 192 4.42 0.95 -2.40
CA SER A 192 4.43 2.36 -2.02
C SER A 192 3.37 2.70 -0.97
N GLN A 193 2.21 2.02 -1.00
CA GLN A 193 1.19 2.14 0.04
C GLN A 193 1.74 1.72 1.40
N SER A 194 2.27 0.50 1.54
CA SER A 194 2.79 0.02 2.82
C SER A 194 4.01 0.81 3.31
N LEU A 195 4.94 1.19 2.41
CA LEU A 195 6.10 2.02 2.77
C LEU A 195 5.67 3.36 3.37
N CYS A 196 4.70 4.03 2.75
CA CYS A 196 4.17 5.31 3.24
C CYS A 196 3.27 5.16 4.47
N GLN A 197 2.49 4.09 4.57
CA GLN A 197 1.56 3.85 5.68
C GLN A 197 2.27 3.71 7.03
N VAL A 198 3.50 3.15 7.04
CA VAL A 198 4.34 3.05 8.25
C VAL A 198 4.62 4.40 8.92
N ALA A 199 4.42 5.54 8.25
CA ALA A 199 4.50 6.85 8.88
C ALA A 199 3.46 7.09 10.02
N CYS A 200 2.44 6.24 10.21
CA CYS A 200 1.63 6.25 11.44
C CYS A 200 2.45 5.92 12.70
N GLY A 201 3.59 5.24 12.55
CA GLY A 201 4.50 4.87 13.62
C GLY A 201 5.24 6.06 14.25
N PHE A 202 5.30 7.22 13.60
CA PHE A 202 5.87 8.42 14.21
C PHE A 202 5.02 8.88 15.41
N PRO A 203 5.61 9.57 16.41
CA PRO A 203 4.86 10.13 17.53
C PRO A 203 3.79 11.12 17.07
N ALA A 204 2.72 11.28 17.85
CA ALA A 204 1.73 12.33 17.59
C ALA A 204 2.29 13.71 17.96
N ALA A 205 1.78 14.78 17.33
CA ALA A 205 2.25 16.15 17.55
C ALA A 205 2.17 16.60 19.03
N ASP A 206 1.27 15.99 19.81
CA ASP A 206 1.05 16.28 21.23
C ASP A 206 2.10 15.66 22.17
N THR A 207 3.07 14.90 21.64
CA THR A 207 4.20 14.39 22.44
C THR A 207 5.34 15.41 22.52
N PRO A 208 5.93 15.66 23.70
CA PRO A 208 6.89 16.75 23.93
C PRO A 208 8.29 16.54 23.30
N ALA A 209 8.43 15.61 22.35
CA ALA A 209 9.70 15.23 21.74
C ALA A 209 9.81 15.73 20.28
N GLY A 210 10.32 16.95 20.12
CA GLY A 210 10.59 17.55 18.81
C GLY A 210 9.34 18.10 18.10
N ASN A 211 9.35 18.12 16.77
CA ASN A 211 8.18 18.40 15.92
C ASN A 211 7.78 17.11 15.18
N PRO A 212 6.91 16.26 15.77
CA PRO A 212 6.64 14.92 15.24
C PRO A 212 5.85 14.94 13.93
N ALA A 213 5.00 15.96 13.75
CA ALA A 213 4.25 16.18 12.52
C ALA A 213 5.20 16.44 11.32
N ALA A 214 6.29 17.16 11.53
CA ALA A 214 7.31 17.38 10.50
C ALA A 214 8.03 16.07 10.11
N ALA A 215 8.27 15.16 11.05
CA ALA A 215 8.97 13.89 10.76
C ALA A 215 8.15 12.98 9.82
N ALA A 216 6.87 12.77 10.12
CA ALA A 216 5.99 11.97 9.26
C ALA A 216 5.82 12.57 7.86
N GLY A 217 5.65 13.90 7.77
CA GLY A 217 5.59 14.59 6.49
C GLY A 217 6.90 14.49 5.69
N HIS A 218 8.05 14.70 6.34
CA HIS A 218 9.37 14.59 5.72
C HIS A 218 9.63 13.18 5.16
N TYR A 219 9.27 12.13 5.91
CA TYR A 219 9.42 10.74 5.47
C TYR A 219 8.64 10.45 4.17
N ILE A 220 7.40 10.93 4.05
CA ILE A 220 6.62 10.83 2.80
C ILE A 220 7.30 11.56 1.65
N THR A 221 7.79 12.79 1.89
CA THR A 221 8.50 13.59 0.88
C THR A 221 9.79 12.93 0.41
N GLN A 222 10.56 12.29 1.31
CA GLN A 222 11.79 11.57 0.95
C GLN A 222 11.49 10.31 0.10
N LEU A 223 10.47 9.53 0.46
CA LEU A 223 10.11 8.32 -0.29
C LEU A 223 9.57 8.62 -1.70
N LEU A 224 8.72 9.63 -1.82
CA LEU A 224 7.94 9.87 -3.04
C LEU A 224 8.46 11.04 -3.90
N GLY A 225 9.24 11.95 -3.33
CA GLY A 225 9.86 13.07 -4.02
C GLY A 225 10.62 12.69 -5.29
N PRO A 226 11.45 11.63 -5.30
CA PRO A 226 12.12 11.14 -6.50
C PRO A 226 11.15 10.70 -7.61
N THR A 227 10.06 10.01 -7.25
CA THR A 227 9.02 9.63 -8.22
C THR A 227 8.27 10.84 -8.76
N ALA A 228 7.94 11.82 -7.91
CA ALA A 228 7.34 13.08 -8.34
C ALA A 228 8.28 13.89 -9.25
N ALA A 229 9.59 13.89 -8.97
CA ALA A 229 10.61 14.52 -9.79
C ALA A 229 10.68 13.90 -11.19
N GLU A 230 10.67 12.57 -11.31
CA GLU A 230 10.65 11.88 -12.61
C GLU A 230 9.36 12.17 -13.41
N VAL A 231 8.19 12.18 -12.78
CA VAL A 231 6.92 12.55 -13.45
C VAL A 231 6.97 13.99 -13.98
N ARG A 232 7.46 14.93 -13.17
CA ARG A 232 7.61 16.34 -13.56
C ARG A 232 8.65 16.50 -14.69
N ALA A 233 9.77 15.80 -14.60
CA ALA A 233 10.83 15.82 -15.61
C ALA A 233 10.35 15.24 -16.95
N LEU A 234 9.62 14.11 -16.94
CA LEU A 234 9.01 13.53 -18.13
C LEU A 234 8.03 14.51 -18.77
N ALA A 235 7.12 15.10 -18.00
CA ALA A 235 6.15 16.08 -18.50
C ALA A 235 6.79 17.35 -19.10
N ALA A 236 8.01 17.69 -18.68
CA ALA A 236 8.75 18.87 -19.15
C ALA A 236 9.61 18.61 -20.40
N ARG A 237 9.65 17.38 -20.93
CA ARG A 237 10.50 17.03 -22.07
C ARG A 237 10.01 17.69 -23.37
N PRO A 238 10.92 18.24 -24.21
CA PRO A 238 10.54 18.80 -25.51
C PRO A 238 10.14 17.71 -26.52
N ASP A 239 10.73 16.52 -26.43
CA ASP A 239 10.50 15.35 -27.28
C ASP A 239 9.38 14.42 -26.74
N LEU A 240 8.52 14.92 -25.84
CA LEU A 240 7.53 14.12 -25.12
C LEU A 240 6.59 13.34 -26.05
N TYR A 241 6.16 13.95 -27.15
CA TYR A 241 5.24 13.34 -28.10
C TYR A 241 5.89 12.19 -28.89
N ASP A 242 7.18 12.27 -29.21
CA ASP A 242 7.91 11.20 -29.92
C ASP A 242 8.05 9.95 -29.02
N MET A 243 8.13 10.16 -27.70
CA MET A 243 8.21 9.11 -26.70
C MET A 243 6.87 8.38 -26.44
N THR A 244 5.75 8.85 -26.98
CA THR A 244 4.41 8.27 -26.73
C THR A 244 4.23 6.84 -27.24
N SER A 245 5.06 6.40 -28.19
CA SER A 245 5.08 5.04 -28.74
C SER A 245 5.99 4.07 -27.98
N ARG A 246 6.83 4.57 -27.06
CA ARG A 246 7.89 3.79 -26.40
C ARG A 246 7.35 2.96 -25.24
N ALA A 247 7.41 1.64 -25.39
CA ALA A 247 6.89 0.69 -24.39
C ALA A 247 7.57 0.80 -23.01
N ASP A 248 8.88 1.09 -22.98
CA ASP A 248 9.66 1.32 -21.76
C ASP A 248 9.20 2.60 -21.02
N VAL A 249 8.97 3.68 -21.76
CA VAL A 249 8.48 4.97 -21.22
C VAL A 249 7.05 4.82 -20.69
N ILE A 250 6.18 4.14 -21.44
CA ILE A 250 4.80 3.85 -21.00
C ILE A 250 4.81 2.99 -19.73
N GLY A 251 5.65 1.94 -19.68
CA GLY A 251 5.80 1.08 -18.52
C GLY A 251 6.25 1.85 -17.28
N ALA A 252 7.30 2.66 -17.41
CA ALA A 252 7.80 3.53 -16.34
C ALA A 252 6.74 4.53 -15.86
N LEU A 253 6.00 5.18 -16.78
CA LEU A 253 4.92 6.09 -16.42
C LEU A 253 3.78 5.37 -15.68
N CYS A 254 3.35 4.19 -16.15
CA CYS A 254 2.36 3.38 -15.44
C CYS A 254 2.82 3.01 -14.03
N GLY A 255 4.09 2.65 -13.85
CA GLY A 255 4.71 2.40 -12.54
C GLY A 255 4.67 3.63 -11.64
N MET A 256 5.12 4.79 -12.12
CA MET A 256 5.09 6.05 -11.36
C MET A 256 3.67 6.46 -10.93
N LEU A 257 2.68 6.31 -11.82
CA LEU A 257 1.28 6.61 -11.50
C LEU A 257 0.74 5.67 -10.42
N GLU A 258 1.01 4.37 -10.51
CA GLU A 258 0.61 3.41 -9.47
C GLU A 258 1.36 3.65 -8.14
N VAL A 259 2.63 4.05 -8.18
CA VAL A 259 3.40 4.47 -6.98
C VAL A 259 2.72 5.66 -6.29
N LEU A 260 2.34 6.71 -7.03
CA LEU A 260 1.66 7.88 -6.46
C LEU A 260 0.28 7.51 -5.88
N ARG A 261 -0.49 6.66 -6.57
CA ARG A 261 -1.79 6.16 -6.09
C ARG A 261 -1.68 5.39 -4.78
N GLY A 262 -0.61 4.60 -4.62
CA GLY A 262 -0.34 3.82 -3.43
C GLY A 262 0.16 4.70 -2.29
N GLY A 263 1.27 5.39 -2.51
CA GLY A 263 1.98 6.14 -1.46
C GLY A 263 1.34 7.49 -1.15
N ALA A 264 1.24 8.38 -2.14
CA ALA A 264 0.82 9.77 -1.92
C ALA A 264 -0.66 9.89 -1.54
N CYS A 265 -1.51 8.98 -2.04
CA CYS A 265 -2.92 8.91 -1.69
C CYS A 265 -3.17 7.92 -0.54
N ARG A 266 -3.22 6.61 -0.79
CA ARG A 266 -3.69 5.62 0.21
C ARG A 266 -2.79 5.53 1.45
N GLY A 267 -1.49 5.34 1.27
CA GLY A 267 -0.53 5.12 2.34
C GLY A 267 -0.38 6.37 3.23
N ALA A 268 -0.15 7.54 2.63
CA ALA A 268 -0.08 8.81 3.34
C ALA A 268 -1.41 9.15 4.05
N ALA A 269 -2.57 8.82 3.46
CA ALA A 269 -3.85 9.05 4.12
C ALA A 269 -4.10 8.13 5.32
N ALA A 270 -3.69 6.86 5.22
CA ALA A 270 -3.74 5.89 6.33
C ALA A 270 -2.70 6.19 7.43
N ALA A 271 -1.57 6.81 7.08
CA ALA A 271 -0.53 7.21 8.03
C ALA A 271 -0.97 8.35 8.98
N GLY A 272 -1.98 9.13 8.61
CA GLY A 272 -2.54 10.22 9.43
C GLY A 272 -2.30 11.63 8.87
N PRO A 273 -2.78 12.69 9.55
CA PRO A 273 -2.89 14.03 8.96
C PRO A 273 -1.57 14.64 8.44
N PRO A 274 -0.42 14.58 9.14
CA PRO A 274 0.81 15.20 8.64
C PRO A 274 1.38 14.50 7.40
N ALA A 275 1.35 13.17 7.38
CA ALA A 275 1.74 12.37 6.22
C ALA A 275 0.82 12.66 5.02
N ARG A 276 -0.50 12.70 5.26
CA ARG A 276 -1.52 13.02 4.24
C ARG A 276 -1.33 14.42 3.65
N ALA A 277 -0.99 15.41 4.47
CA ALA A 277 -0.67 16.76 4.02
C ALA A 277 0.57 16.82 3.11
N ALA A 278 1.64 16.08 3.46
CA ALA A 278 2.82 15.95 2.59
C ALA A 278 2.51 15.23 1.27
N GLY A 279 1.68 14.17 1.31
CA GLY A 279 1.17 13.49 0.12
C GLY A 279 0.41 14.43 -0.82
N TRP A 280 -0.46 15.29 -0.27
CA TRP A 280 -1.12 16.33 -1.05
C TRP A 280 -0.16 17.39 -1.59
N GLY A 281 0.84 17.82 -0.81
CA GLY A 281 1.87 18.77 -1.27
C GLY A 281 2.50 18.28 -2.58
N LEU A 282 3.01 17.04 -2.58
CA LEU A 282 3.57 16.38 -3.77
C LEU A 282 2.57 16.29 -4.94
N ILE A 283 1.31 15.94 -4.68
CA ILE A 283 0.28 15.82 -5.71
C ILE A 283 -0.08 17.19 -6.31
N SER A 284 -0.14 18.25 -5.51
CA SER A 284 -0.55 19.58 -5.96
C SER A 284 0.43 20.16 -6.99
N GLU A 285 1.73 19.94 -6.81
CA GLU A 285 2.78 20.27 -7.79
C GLU A 285 2.70 19.45 -9.09
N LEU A 286 2.09 18.27 -9.04
CA LEU A 286 1.96 17.36 -10.19
C LEU A 286 0.68 17.58 -11.00
N LEU A 287 -0.29 18.37 -10.52
CA LEU A 287 -1.56 18.58 -11.22
C LEU A 287 -1.34 19.06 -12.67
N ALA A 288 -0.53 20.10 -12.88
CA ALA A 288 -0.21 20.59 -14.22
C ALA A 288 0.60 19.59 -15.07
N PRO A 289 1.72 18.99 -14.58
CA PRO A 289 2.41 17.88 -15.24
C PRO A 289 1.50 16.72 -15.69
N LEU A 290 0.56 16.29 -14.84
CA LEU A 290 -0.35 15.19 -15.15
C LEU A 290 -1.32 15.53 -16.29
N LEU A 291 -1.73 16.79 -16.45
CA LEU A 291 -2.50 17.23 -17.63
C LEU A 291 -1.65 17.24 -18.91
N VAL A 292 -0.37 17.60 -18.83
CA VAL A 292 0.54 17.50 -19.99
C VAL A 292 0.70 16.04 -20.41
N LEU A 293 0.89 15.13 -19.45
CA LEU A 293 0.98 13.70 -19.70
C LEU A 293 -0.34 13.10 -20.23
N GLN A 294 -1.51 13.58 -19.77
CA GLN A 294 -2.81 13.20 -20.33
C GLN A 294 -2.97 13.62 -21.80
N ARG A 295 -2.42 14.78 -22.20
CA ARG A 295 -2.45 15.24 -23.60
C ARG A 295 -1.52 14.42 -24.50
N ALA A 296 -0.32 14.06 -24.02
CA ALA A 296 0.65 13.29 -24.79
C ALA A 296 0.33 11.78 -24.82
N PHE A 297 0.17 11.15 -23.66
CA PHE A 297 0.00 9.69 -23.53
C PHE A 297 -1.45 9.23 -23.40
N GLY A 298 -2.43 10.14 -23.38
CA GLY A 298 -3.85 9.78 -23.18
C GLY A 298 -4.43 8.85 -24.25
N ASP A 299 -3.73 8.67 -25.37
CA ASP A 299 -4.07 7.70 -26.41
C ASP A 299 -3.70 6.26 -26.07
N ASP A 300 -2.73 6.02 -25.19
CA ASP A 300 -2.55 4.70 -24.59
C ASP A 300 -3.65 4.42 -23.53
N PRO A 301 -4.43 3.33 -23.67
CA PRO A 301 -5.55 3.06 -22.78
C PRO A 301 -5.11 2.77 -21.35
N ARG A 302 -3.89 2.25 -21.12
CA ARG A 302 -3.34 1.95 -19.80
C ARG A 302 -3.00 3.23 -19.06
N VAL A 303 -2.35 4.17 -19.74
CA VAL A 303 -1.99 5.48 -19.15
C VAL A 303 -3.23 6.31 -18.88
N GLY A 304 -4.15 6.41 -19.86
CA GLY A 304 -5.41 7.14 -19.68
C GLY A 304 -6.26 6.58 -18.53
N ALA A 305 -6.38 5.26 -18.40
CA ALA A 305 -7.08 4.64 -17.28
C ALA A 305 -6.36 4.90 -15.94
N LEU A 306 -5.03 4.81 -15.88
CA LEU A 306 -4.28 5.07 -14.65
C LEU A 306 -4.33 6.54 -14.19
N LEU A 307 -4.33 7.50 -15.12
CA LEU A 307 -4.53 8.93 -14.80
C LEU A 307 -5.93 9.19 -14.21
N LEU A 308 -6.98 8.62 -14.80
CA LEU A 308 -8.34 8.68 -14.27
C LEU A 308 -8.44 8.01 -12.88
N LYS A 309 -7.81 6.84 -12.70
CA LYS A 309 -7.74 6.13 -11.41
C LYS A 309 -6.89 6.84 -10.36
N LEU A 310 -5.91 7.64 -10.77
CA LEU A 310 -5.15 8.52 -9.89
C LEU A 310 -6.02 9.70 -9.47
N ALA A 311 -6.73 10.36 -10.39
CA ALA A 311 -7.70 11.41 -10.04
C ALA A 311 -8.75 10.93 -9.04
N ALA A 312 -9.31 9.72 -9.23
CA ALA A 312 -10.23 9.11 -8.27
C ALA A 312 -9.60 8.95 -6.88
N GLY A 313 -8.37 8.41 -6.80
CA GLY A 313 -7.66 8.23 -5.54
C GLY A 313 -7.27 9.56 -4.87
N ILE A 314 -6.92 10.59 -5.65
CA ILE A 314 -6.61 11.92 -5.12
C ILE A 314 -7.86 12.51 -4.45
N VAL A 315 -9.02 12.44 -5.13
CA VAL A 315 -10.28 12.92 -4.55
C VAL A 315 -10.67 12.10 -3.32
N GLU A 316 -10.70 10.77 -3.42
CA GLU A 316 -11.07 9.83 -2.34
C GLU A 316 -10.30 10.11 -1.04
N HIS A 317 -8.98 10.37 -1.14
CA HIS A 317 -8.10 10.48 0.02
C HIS A 317 -7.77 11.92 0.44
N HIS A 318 -7.89 12.91 -0.44
CA HIS A 318 -7.57 14.30 -0.12
C HIS A 318 -8.78 15.23 0.03
N VAL A 319 -9.83 15.12 -0.79
CA VAL A 319 -10.89 16.16 -0.84
C VAL A 319 -11.54 16.43 0.52
N GLY A 320 -11.64 15.43 1.38
CA GLY A 320 -12.29 15.53 2.69
C GLY A 320 -11.75 16.65 3.60
N TYR A 321 -10.43 16.90 3.58
CA TYR A 321 -9.76 17.82 4.52
C TYR A 321 -9.12 19.06 3.86
N LEU A 322 -9.17 19.19 2.54
CA LEU A 322 -8.60 20.35 1.86
C LEU A 322 -9.36 21.64 2.21
N PRO A 323 -8.66 22.78 2.33
CA PRO A 323 -9.31 24.09 2.37
C PRO A 323 -9.98 24.40 1.02
N THR A 324 -10.94 25.32 1.03
CA THR A 324 -11.86 25.60 -0.08
C THR A 324 -11.15 25.98 -1.39
N ASP A 325 -10.07 26.77 -1.30
CA ASP A 325 -9.23 27.16 -2.43
C ASP A 325 -8.56 25.94 -3.11
N GLN A 326 -8.01 25.02 -2.31
CA GLN A 326 -7.36 23.81 -2.80
C GLN A 326 -8.37 22.77 -3.29
N ALA A 327 -9.57 22.73 -2.72
CA ALA A 327 -10.68 21.93 -3.23
C ALA A 327 -11.17 22.43 -4.60
N HIS A 328 -11.28 23.75 -4.80
CA HIS A 328 -11.60 24.34 -6.11
C HIS A 328 -10.49 24.10 -7.15
N LEU A 329 -9.21 24.20 -6.74
CA LEU A 329 -8.07 23.82 -7.60
C LEU A 329 -8.20 22.37 -8.09
N LEU A 330 -8.48 21.44 -7.16
CA LEU A 330 -8.67 20.02 -7.48
C LEU A 330 -9.87 19.80 -8.41
N MET A 331 -11.01 20.45 -8.15
CA MET A 331 -12.20 20.37 -9.01
C MET A 331 -11.90 20.83 -10.44
N ASN A 332 -11.29 22.01 -10.60
CA ASN A 332 -10.92 22.54 -11.92
C ASN A 332 -9.96 21.61 -12.67
N TRP A 333 -8.99 21.01 -11.96
CA TRP A 333 -8.10 20.01 -12.54
C TRP A 333 -8.83 18.73 -12.99
N VAL A 334 -9.74 18.18 -12.18
CA VAL A 334 -10.53 17.00 -12.55
C VAL A 334 -11.40 17.29 -13.79
N LEU A 335 -12.05 18.46 -13.85
CA LEU A 335 -12.86 18.86 -15.00
C LEU A 335 -12.02 19.00 -16.28
N GLU A 336 -10.83 19.59 -16.20
CA GLU A 336 -9.90 19.71 -17.34
C GLU A 336 -9.34 18.36 -17.79
N LEU A 337 -9.01 17.46 -16.85
CA LEU A 337 -8.60 16.09 -17.14
C LEU A 337 -9.70 15.32 -17.91
N LEU A 338 -10.94 15.42 -17.44
CA LEU A 338 -12.10 14.79 -18.08
C LEU A 338 -12.41 15.42 -19.45
N ARG A 339 -12.22 16.73 -19.62
CA ARG A 339 -12.36 17.42 -20.92
C ARG A 339 -11.35 16.87 -21.92
N GLN A 340 -10.07 16.74 -21.53
CA GLN A 340 -9.02 16.19 -22.39
C GLN A 340 -9.28 14.72 -22.74
N TYR A 341 -9.65 13.88 -21.76
CA TYR A 341 -9.98 12.47 -21.99
C TYR A 341 -11.16 12.32 -22.97
N ARG A 342 -12.22 13.13 -22.83
CA ARG A 342 -13.36 13.13 -23.78
C ARG A 342 -12.94 13.54 -25.19
N LEU A 343 -12.12 14.57 -25.34
CA LEU A 343 -11.66 15.05 -26.65
C LEU A 343 -10.81 14.00 -27.37
N GLY A 344 -9.83 13.40 -26.69
CA GLY A 344 -9.01 12.32 -27.26
C GLY A 344 -9.82 11.08 -27.66
N ARG A 345 -10.80 10.69 -26.83
CA ARG A 345 -11.69 9.57 -27.13
C ARG A 345 -12.61 9.86 -28.33
N ALA A 346 -13.12 11.08 -28.46
CA ALA A 346 -13.94 11.48 -29.61
C ALA A 346 -13.13 11.44 -30.93
N ALA A 347 -11.88 11.90 -30.91
CA ALA A 347 -10.97 11.83 -32.06
C ALA A 347 -10.68 10.38 -32.49
N ARG A 348 -10.49 9.45 -31.54
CA ARG A 348 -10.31 8.02 -31.86
C ARG A 348 -11.54 7.39 -32.53
N VAL A 349 -12.75 7.73 -32.07
CA VAL A 349 -14.00 7.21 -32.68
C VAL A 349 -14.18 7.72 -34.11
N SER A 350 -13.88 8.99 -34.40
CA SER A 350 -13.98 9.53 -35.77
C SER A 350 -12.93 8.92 -36.71
N VAL A 351 -11.68 8.74 -36.26
CA VAL A 351 -10.63 8.06 -37.03
C VAL A 351 -10.98 6.59 -37.30
N ALA A 352 -11.50 5.87 -36.30
CA ALA A 352 -11.93 4.48 -36.47
C ALA A 352 -13.09 4.35 -37.48
N ALA A 353 -14.07 5.26 -37.41
CA ALA A 353 -15.17 5.32 -38.37
C ALA A 353 -14.70 5.64 -39.79
N ALA A 354 -13.77 6.59 -39.96
CA ALA A 354 -13.17 6.91 -41.26
C ALA A 354 -12.37 5.71 -41.84
N ALA A 355 -11.59 5.02 -41.01
CA ALA A 355 -10.85 3.82 -41.41
C ALA A 355 -11.76 2.61 -41.74
N ALA A 356 -12.94 2.52 -41.11
CA ALA A 356 -13.97 1.54 -41.46
C ALA A 356 -14.63 1.89 -42.81
N ALA A 357 -15.01 3.15 -43.02
CA ALA A 357 -15.59 3.64 -44.28
C ALA A 357 -14.61 3.46 -45.47
N ALA A 358 -13.32 3.76 -45.29
CA ALA A 358 -12.30 3.53 -46.30
C ALA A 358 -12.12 2.04 -46.67
N ARG A 359 -12.17 1.14 -45.67
CA ARG A 359 -12.15 -0.32 -45.90
C ARG A 359 -13.42 -0.82 -46.58
N GLY A 360 -14.58 -0.24 -46.26
CA GLY A 360 -15.85 -0.48 -46.96
C GLY A 360 -15.77 -0.11 -48.44
N ARG A 361 -15.26 1.09 -48.76
CA ARG A 361 -15.05 1.54 -50.15
C ARG A 361 -14.09 0.63 -50.93
N ARG A 362 -12.98 0.18 -50.31
CA ARG A 362 -12.06 -0.78 -50.95
C ARG A 362 -12.74 -2.13 -51.23
N LYS A 363 -13.56 -2.66 -50.32
CA LYS A 363 -14.35 -3.89 -50.57
C LYS A 363 -15.37 -3.70 -51.69
N ALA A 364 -16.07 -2.56 -51.74
CA ALA A 364 -17.00 -2.24 -52.82
C ALA A 364 -16.31 -2.16 -54.19
N HIS A 365 -15.13 -1.53 -54.27
CA HIS A 365 -14.32 -1.47 -55.50
C HIS A 365 -13.84 -2.86 -55.95
N HIS A 366 -13.51 -3.73 -55.00
CA HIS A 366 -13.05 -5.09 -55.31
C HIS A 366 -14.20 -6.01 -55.76
N PHE A 367 -15.41 -5.81 -55.24
CA PHE A 367 -16.64 -6.48 -55.71
C PHE A 367 -17.07 -5.98 -57.09
N ALA A 368 -16.98 -4.67 -57.35
CA ALA A 368 -17.29 -4.08 -58.65
C ALA A 368 -16.37 -4.63 -59.76
N HIS A 369 -15.10 -4.94 -59.44
CA HIS A 369 -14.18 -5.59 -60.38
C HIS A 369 -14.38 -7.11 -60.55
N SER A 370 -15.12 -7.79 -59.65
CA SER A 370 -15.39 -9.24 -59.76
C SER A 370 -16.80 -9.58 -60.25
N GLN A 371 -17.63 -8.59 -60.59
CA GLN A 371 -18.95 -8.80 -61.23
C GLN A 371 -18.94 -8.61 -62.76
N GLY A 372 -17.76 -8.65 -63.38
CA GLY A 372 -17.60 -8.94 -64.80
C GLY A 372 -17.17 -10.39 -65.00
N HIS A 373 -17.96 -11.17 -65.74
CA HIS A 373 -17.77 -12.62 -66.04
C HIS A 373 -18.06 -13.61 -64.89
N HIS A 374 -19.31 -14.09 -64.78
CA HIS A 374 -19.70 -15.43 -65.27
C HIS A 374 -21.13 -15.82 -64.87
N LEU A 375 -21.91 -16.31 -65.84
CA LEU A 375 -23.12 -17.08 -65.63
C LEU A 375 -22.79 -18.58 -65.49
N HIS A 376 -23.71 -19.32 -64.86
CA HIS A 376 -23.90 -20.78 -64.81
C HIS A 376 -23.33 -21.64 -63.66
N HIS A 377 -24.27 -22.47 -63.14
CA HIS A 377 -24.17 -23.76 -62.43
C HIS A 377 -23.75 -23.89 -60.94
N HIS A 378 -24.81 -23.90 -60.10
CA HIS A 378 -25.24 -25.01 -59.23
C HIS A 378 -24.39 -25.54 -58.02
N HIS A 379 -25.03 -25.38 -56.85
CA HIS A 379 -25.20 -26.36 -55.75
C HIS A 379 -24.04 -26.76 -54.80
N ARG A 380 -24.17 -26.22 -53.57
CA ARG A 380 -24.54 -26.95 -52.30
C ARG A 380 -23.46 -27.13 -51.21
N LEU A 381 -23.62 -26.32 -50.14
CA LEU A 381 -23.41 -26.58 -48.70
C LEU A 381 -21.99 -27.03 -48.23
N HIS A 382 -21.21 -26.13 -47.62
CA HIS A 382 -21.18 -25.82 -46.16
C HIS A 382 -20.30 -26.77 -45.30
N HIS A 383 -19.16 -26.25 -44.82
CA HIS A 383 -18.97 -26.08 -43.38
C HIS A 383 -17.94 -24.98 -43.08
N HIS A 384 -18.29 -24.05 -42.18
CA HIS A 384 -17.40 -22.99 -41.71
C HIS A 384 -16.38 -23.51 -40.68
N HIS A 385 -15.18 -22.93 -40.71
CA HIS A 385 -14.34 -22.73 -39.52
C HIS A 385 -13.83 -21.29 -39.52
N SER A 386 -14.40 -20.45 -38.66
CA SER A 386 -14.07 -19.02 -38.55
C SER A 386 -13.90 -18.63 -37.07
N ASN A 387 -12.81 -19.07 -36.45
CA ASN A 387 -12.54 -18.83 -35.02
C ASN A 387 -11.60 -17.65 -34.71
N GLY A 388 -11.24 -16.84 -35.72
CA GLY A 388 -10.29 -15.73 -35.55
C GLY A 388 -10.90 -14.34 -35.25
N GLN A 389 -12.22 -14.17 -35.36
CA GLN A 389 -12.85 -12.84 -35.31
C GLN A 389 -13.56 -12.49 -33.98
N SER A 390 -13.90 -13.48 -33.14
CA SER A 390 -14.64 -13.22 -31.89
C SER A 390 -13.77 -12.66 -30.75
N ALA A 391 -12.48 -12.99 -30.69
CA ALA A 391 -11.61 -12.62 -29.58
C ALA A 391 -11.35 -11.10 -29.46
N TYR A 392 -11.27 -10.39 -30.58
CA TYR A 392 -10.94 -8.96 -30.62
C TYR A 392 -12.12 -8.03 -30.33
N LEU A 393 -13.37 -8.50 -30.49
CA LEU A 393 -14.55 -7.73 -30.12
C LEU A 393 -14.83 -7.83 -28.61
N LEU A 394 -14.69 -9.03 -28.03
CA LEU A 394 -14.88 -9.24 -26.59
C LEU A 394 -13.88 -8.46 -25.73
N GLN A 395 -12.59 -8.41 -26.11
CA GLN A 395 -11.60 -7.56 -25.42
C GLN A 395 -11.91 -6.05 -25.53
N GLY A 396 -12.59 -5.62 -26.60
CA GLY A 396 -13.04 -4.23 -26.77
C GLY A 396 -14.26 -3.90 -25.91
N GLU A 397 -15.19 -4.83 -25.76
CA GLU A 397 -16.36 -4.69 -24.90
C GLU A 397 -15.99 -4.72 -23.42
N ASP A 398 -15.13 -5.64 -22.97
CA ASP A 398 -14.66 -5.68 -21.58
C ASP A 398 -13.91 -4.39 -21.20
N ALA A 399 -12.99 -3.90 -22.04
CA ALA A 399 -12.29 -2.64 -21.81
C ALA A 399 -13.23 -1.42 -21.83
N ALA A 400 -14.28 -1.44 -22.65
CA ALA A 400 -15.29 -0.39 -22.67
C ALA A 400 -16.21 -0.43 -21.45
N GLN A 401 -16.53 -1.63 -20.93
CA GLN A 401 -17.34 -1.84 -19.73
C GLN A 401 -16.57 -1.51 -18.46
N ASP A 402 -15.28 -1.87 -18.37
CA ASP A 402 -14.38 -1.46 -17.28
C ASP A 402 -14.21 0.06 -17.29
N ALA A 403 -13.91 0.67 -18.44
CA ALA A 403 -13.84 2.13 -18.56
C ALA A 403 -15.19 2.81 -18.23
N ALA A 404 -16.34 2.17 -18.51
CA ALA A 404 -17.65 2.69 -18.13
C ALA A 404 -17.97 2.49 -16.63
N ARG A 405 -17.48 1.42 -15.99
CA ARG A 405 -17.54 1.25 -14.53
C ARG A 405 -16.65 2.27 -13.82
N GLU A 406 -15.48 2.55 -14.35
CA GLU A 406 -14.56 3.58 -13.85
C GLU A 406 -15.09 5.00 -14.08
N LEU A 407 -15.69 5.29 -15.25
CA LEU A 407 -16.37 6.57 -15.48
C LEU A 407 -17.59 6.73 -14.55
N ARG A 408 -18.35 5.66 -14.29
CA ARG A 408 -19.45 5.69 -13.30
C ARG A 408 -18.94 5.93 -11.88
N ALA A 409 -17.84 5.29 -11.47
CA ALA A 409 -17.24 5.53 -10.16
C ALA A 409 -16.74 6.99 -10.03
N LEU A 410 -16.08 7.54 -11.07
CA LEU A 410 -15.67 8.95 -11.12
C LEU A 410 -16.84 9.92 -11.17
N LEU A 411 -17.93 9.59 -11.89
CA LEU A 411 -19.15 10.38 -11.90
C LEU A 411 -19.89 10.31 -10.57
N GLN A 412 -19.92 9.16 -9.89
CA GLN A 412 -20.43 9.01 -8.52
C GLN A 412 -19.59 9.83 -7.54
N LEU A 413 -18.25 9.84 -7.68
CA LEU A 413 -17.36 10.69 -6.91
C LEU A 413 -17.65 12.18 -7.14
N LEU A 414 -17.74 12.62 -8.39
CA LEU A 414 -18.14 13.98 -8.75
C LEU A 414 -19.53 14.34 -8.21
N THR A 415 -20.50 13.41 -8.27
CA THR A 415 -21.82 13.58 -7.67
C THR A 415 -21.69 13.80 -6.16
N HIS A 416 -20.84 13.03 -5.49
CA HIS A 416 -20.58 13.14 -4.05
C HIS A 416 -19.87 14.46 -3.67
N ILE A 417 -19.03 15.02 -4.54
CA ILE A 417 -18.46 16.37 -4.34
C ILE A 417 -19.56 17.43 -4.53
N THR A 418 -20.36 17.36 -5.62
CA THR A 418 -21.45 18.31 -5.84
C THR A 418 -22.52 18.26 -4.74
N GLN A 419 -22.78 17.10 -4.15
CA GLN A 419 -23.68 16.95 -3.00
C GLN A 419 -23.09 17.59 -1.73
N ARG A 420 -21.78 17.48 -1.52
CA ARG A 420 -21.08 18.20 -0.43
C ARG A 420 -21.14 19.72 -0.64
N ASP A 421 -20.90 20.20 -1.86
CA ASP A 421 -20.93 21.64 -2.16
C ASP A 421 -22.35 22.21 -2.00
N VAL A 422 -23.39 21.46 -2.39
CA VAL A 422 -24.80 21.82 -2.13
C VAL A 422 -25.12 21.81 -0.63
N ALA A 423 -24.63 20.85 0.15
CA ALA A 423 -24.84 20.81 1.59
C ALA A 423 -24.13 21.96 2.33
N LEU A 424 -22.91 22.33 1.90
CA LEU A 424 -22.18 23.48 2.43
C LEU A 424 -22.83 24.80 2.04
N ALA A 425 -23.37 24.92 0.82
CA ALA A 425 -24.14 26.08 0.38
C ALA A 425 -25.46 26.23 1.16
N ALA A 426 -26.15 25.13 1.46
CA ALA A 426 -27.36 25.14 2.29
C ALA A 426 -27.07 25.56 3.74
N ALA A 427 -26.02 25.01 4.35
CA ALA A 427 -25.57 25.42 5.68
C ALA A 427 -25.16 26.91 5.74
N ALA A 428 -24.59 27.44 4.64
CA ALA A 428 -24.28 28.86 4.52
C ALA A 428 -25.52 29.75 4.33
N SER A 429 -26.58 29.28 3.65
CA SER A 429 -27.84 30.02 3.53
C SER A 429 -28.64 30.04 4.83
N ASP A 430 -28.66 28.93 5.57
CA ASP A 430 -29.37 28.83 6.85
C ASP A 430 -28.74 29.73 7.92
N GLY A 431 -27.40 29.92 7.88
CA GLY A 431 -26.69 30.87 8.72
C GLY A 431 -27.11 32.33 8.53
N TRP A 432 -27.62 32.71 7.35
CA TRP A 432 -28.17 34.05 7.12
C TRP A 432 -29.59 34.18 7.69
N ALA A 433 -30.41 33.12 7.61
CA ALA A 433 -31.77 33.12 8.16
C ALA A 433 -31.81 33.30 9.69
N THR A 434 -30.83 32.76 10.42
CA THR A 434 -30.73 32.91 11.88
C THR A 434 -30.30 34.31 12.35
N ALA A 435 -29.83 35.18 11.46
CA ALA A 435 -29.37 36.53 11.81
C ALA A 435 -30.46 37.62 11.78
N SER A 436 -31.72 37.29 11.43
CA SER A 436 -32.80 38.27 11.23
C SER A 436 -34.07 38.05 12.07
N SER A 437 -34.00 37.26 13.16
CA SER A 437 -35.14 37.08 14.09
C SER A 437 -34.82 37.35 15.57
N ALA A 438 -33.76 38.11 15.87
CA ALA A 438 -33.44 38.57 17.22
C ALA A 438 -34.32 39.77 17.63
N GLY A 439 -35.61 39.53 17.92
CA GLY A 439 -36.53 40.63 18.17
C GLY A 439 -37.95 40.30 18.62
N SER A 440 -38.17 39.47 19.65
CA SER A 440 -39.27 39.63 20.62
C SER A 440 -39.21 38.60 21.74
N THR A 441 -39.30 39.06 22.99
CA THR A 441 -39.73 38.25 24.14
C THR A 441 -41.16 38.67 24.49
N PRO A 442 -42.05 37.76 24.94
CA PRO A 442 -42.23 37.69 26.40
C PRO A 442 -42.67 36.33 27.01
N ARG A 443 -42.25 36.15 28.28
CA ARG A 443 -42.94 35.49 29.42
C ARG A 443 -43.64 34.11 29.28
N SER A 444 -42.99 33.10 29.88
CA SER A 444 -43.42 32.41 31.11
C SER A 444 -44.91 32.06 31.34
N VAL A 445 -45.22 30.76 31.43
CA VAL A 445 -46.02 30.16 32.53
C VAL A 445 -45.38 28.81 32.94
N ASN A 446 -45.49 28.47 34.24
CA ASN A 446 -44.90 27.32 34.92
C ASN A 446 -46.00 26.32 35.36
N MET A 447 -45.76 25.01 35.38
CA MET A 447 -46.54 24.06 36.20
C MET A 447 -45.76 22.78 36.58
N SER A 448 -45.83 22.48 37.86
CA SER A 448 -45.02 21.57 38.68
C SER A 448 -45.37 20.07 38.63
N GLY A 449 -44.44 19.24 39.13
CA GLY A 449 -44.70 17.92 39.76
C GLY A 449 -43.97 16.73 39.10
N LEU A 450 -43.46 15.71 39.82
CA LEU A 450 -43.31 15.47 41.27
C LEU A 450 -42.22 14.38 41.49
N LEU A 451 -41.50 14.41 42.62
CA LEU A 451 -40.50 13.42 43.11
C LEU A 451 -41.21 12.27 43.90
N PRO A 452 -40.57 11.18 44.45
CA PRO A 452 -39.13 11.02 44.84
C PRO A 452 -38.46 9.61 44.66
N GLY A 453 -37.20 9.48 45.12
CA GLY A 453 -36.48 8.20 45.42
C GLY A 453 -36.82 7.62 46.81
N PRO A 454 -35.94 6.93 47.60
CA PRO A 454 -34.45 6.87 47.56
C PRO A 454 -33.74 5.52 48.02
N GLY A 455 -32.40 5.53 48.23
CA GLY A 455 -31.58 4.56 49.04
C GLY A 455 -30.93 3.37 48.28
N GLY A 456 -29.78 2.75 48.62
CA GLY A 456 -28.72 2.94 49.65
C GLY A 456 -28.49 1.68 50.53
N GLY A 457 -27.28 1.11 50.80
CA GLY A 457 -25.90 1.30 50.30
C GLY A 457 -24.80 0.93 51.36
N GLY A 458 -23.75 0.13 51.05
CA GLY A 458 -22.72 -0.26 52.06
C GLY A 458 -21.62 -1.30 51.74
N SER A 459 -20.38 -0.99 52.19
CA SER A 459 -19.14 -1.72 52.58
C SER A 459 -18.89 -3.25 52.44
N SER A 460 -17.64 -3.63 52.05
CA SER A 460 -16.59 -4.37 52.82
C SER A 460 -15.43 -4.81 51.87
N ARG A 461 -14.11 -4.65 52.13
CA ARG A 461 -13.12 -5.12 53.16
C ARG A 461 -12.79 -6.64 53.15
N GLY A 462 -11.54 -7.03 52.79
CA GLY A 462 -10.99 -8.36 53.12
C GLY A 462 -9.67 -8.84 52.45
N ASN A 463 -8.53 -8.62 53.12
CA ASN A 463 -7.29 -9.45 53.22
C ASN A 463 -6.57 -10.20 52.05
N THR A 464 -5.24 -10.03 52.05
CA THR A 464 -4.16 -10.97 51.60
C THR A 464 -3.65 -11.79 52.84
N PRO A 465 -2.50 -12.56 52.90
CA PRO A 465 -1.39 -12.81 51.95
C PRO A 465 -0.73 -14.24 51.94
N LYS A 466 0.46 -14.37 51.30
CA LYS A 466 1.46 -15.48 51.28
C LYS A 466 1.09 -16.70 50.38
N GLY A 467 2.03 -17.46 49.80
CA GLY A 467 3.51 -17.48 49.88
C GLY A 467 4.16 -18.21 48.67
N PRO A 468 5.47 -18.50 48.69
CA PRO A 468 6.30 -18.50 47.46
C PRO A 468 6.48 -19.85 46.75
N GLY A 469 6.71 -19.78 45.44
CA GLY A 469 7.28 -20.86 44.63
C GLY A 469 8.44 -20.34 43.79
N GLY A 470 9.61 -20.97 43.90
CA GLY A 470 10.76 -20.69 43.06
C GLY A 470 11.16 -21.93 42.28
N SER A 471 11.43 -21.79 40.98
CA SER A 471 12.23 -22.74 40.21
C SER A 471 12.83 -22.04 38.99
N ALA A 472 14.06 -22.41 38.63
CA ALA A 472 14.81 -21.77 37.56
C ALA A 472 14.27 -22.13 36.17
N THR A 473 14.29 -21.16 35.25
CA THR A 473 14.16 -21.39 33.81
C THR A 473 15.52 -21.15 33.14
N ALA A 474 15.96 -22.13 32.34
CA ALA A 474 17.24 -22.07 31.64
C ALA A 474 17.17 -21.08 30.47
N ALA A 475 18.15 -20.17 30.39
CA ALA A 475 18.28 -19.26 29.25
C ALA A 475 18.88 -20.00 28.05
N VAL A 476 18.07 -20.19 26.99
CA VAL A 476 18.59 -20.57 25.67
C VAL A 476 18.95 -19.29 24.92
N ALA A 477 20.25 -18.96 24.90
CA ALA A 477 20.75 -17.80 24.18
C ALA A 477 20.71 -18.05 22.67
N LEU A 478 19.92 -17.26 21.94
CA LEU A 478 20.02 -17.21 20.47
C LEU A 478 21.27 -16.38 20.11
N ALA A 479 22.24 -17.01 19.46
CA ALA A 479 23.50 -16.36 19.12
C ALA A 479 23.29 -15.28 18.04
N ALA A 480 23.44 -14.01 18.42
CA ALA A 480 23.56 -12.91 17.47
C ALA A 480 24.91 -13.03 16.74
N ALA A 481 24.87 -13.37 15.46
CA ALA A 481 26.05 -13.44 14.61
C ALA A 481 26.56 -12.03 14.25
N ALA A 482 27.34 -11.43 15.15
CA ALA A 482 28.09 -10.21 14.87
C ALA A 482 29.30 -10.54 13.97
N VAL A 483 29.21 -10.16 12.69
CA VAL A 483 30.35 -10.29 11.77
C VAL A 483 31.37 -9.20 12.08
N SER A 484 32.46 -9.58 12.74
CA SER A 484 33.66 -8.76 12.90
C SER A 484 34.46 -8.76 11.60
N SER A 485 34.59 -7.61 10.95
CA SER A 485 35.47 -7.46 9.78
C SER A 485 36.93 -7.32 10.22
N ALA A 486 37.70 -8.40 10.13
CA ALA A 486 39.14 -8.33 10.23
C ALA A 486 39.70 -7.62 8.97
N ALA A 487 40.30 -6.45 9.15
CA ALA A 487 41.10 -5.78 8.14
C ALA A 487 42.54 -5.65 8.66
N GLY A 488 43.50 -6.21 7.94
CA GLY A 488 44.92 -6.06 8.23
C GLY A 488 45.73 -5.94 6.95
N GLY A 489 46.76 -5.08 6.98
CA GLY A 489 47.87 -5.12 6.01
C GLY A 489 48.15 -3.80 5.27
N GLY A 490 49.18 -3.09 5.73
CA GLY A 490 49.90 -2.05 4.97
C GLY A 490 49.26 -0.65 4.97
N GLY A 491 49.93 0.45 5.34
CA GLY A 491 51.32 0.63 5.76
C GLY A 491 52.07 1.62 4.86
N LEU A 492 52.31 2.83 5.37
CA LEU A 492 53.38 3.75 4.95
C LEU A 492 53.53 4.85 6.02
N ALA A 493 54.76 5.32 6.21
CA ALA A 493 55.14 6.22 7.29
C ALA A 493 55.33 7.68 6.81
N VAL A 494 55.93 8.51 7.68
CA VAL A 494 56.26 9.95 7.52
C VAL A 494 55.06 10.88 7.81
N GLY A 495 55.17 11.86 8.71
CA GLY A 495 56.32 12.24 9.54
C GLY A 495 55.95 13.21 10.66
N GLU A 496 56.93 13.50 11.53
CA GLU A 496 56.80 14.44 12.65
C GLU A 496 56.65 15.89 12.15
N ASN A 497 55.86 16.72 12.85
CA ASN A 497 56.38 17.99 13.37
C ASN A 497 55.46 18.71 14.37
N GLU A 498 56.12 19.47 15.22
CA GLU A 498 55.67 20.11 16.44
C GLU A 498 54.89 21.43 16.26
N SER A 499 54.17 21.81 17.33
CA SER A 499 54.07 23.20 17.87
C SER A 499 53.11 24.25 17.24
N GLY A 500 52.70 25.22 18.08
CA GLY A 500 52.00 26.47 17.71
C GLY A 500 50.47 26.46 17.95
N VAL A 501 49.91 26.75 19.13
CA VAL A 501 49.89 28.00 19.94
C VAL A 501 48.93 29.10 19.41
N ALA A 502 47.71 29.09 19.99
CA ALA A 502 46.93 30.22 20.54
C ALA A 502 46.21 31.28 19.66
N GLN A 503 45.26 31.95 20.35
CA GLN A 503 44.48 33.17 20.04
C GLN A 503 43.22 32.97 19.16
N VAL A 504 42.02 33.42 19.56
CA VAL A 504 41.54 34.11 20.80
C VAL A 504 40.27 33.44 21.30
#